data_AF-A0A535PC69-F1
#
_entry.id   AF-A0A535PC69-F1
#
_cell.length_a   1.000
_cell.length_b   1.000
_cell.length_c   1.000
_cell.angle_alpha   90.00
_cell.angle_beta   90.00
_cell.angle_gamma   90.00
#
_symmetry.space_group_name_H-M   'P 1'
#
loop_
_entity.id
_entity.type
_entity.pdbx_description
1 polymer ?
#
loop_
_entity_poly.entity_id
_entity_poly.type
_entity_poly.pdbx_seq_one_letter_code
_entity_poly.pdbx_strand_id
1 'polypeptide(L)'
;MTADWGPTEALLARVETLAGAWNARARTSTTAGQERALLRLFGVSGLDRMGRPLAGEVVDRYLSGGPGRLAGGVALPFAVALLEYDMTPQALALDVAAGSIDLALEAELLRDSGRRAAAEAEAARLAEGALERIDANRTARRELLDLLGDPARPWIGLPLAETDLDTARPAVKRIVRDGGDLVRVSVPVGRELADRLHDAGVDVPDWHGSESGGREAGPTEPTPAGSQRGLSELRLVVDETAAERRSYVRLATVTPGLAAPEQAVVAAFERVDVVFADVAAEIVEGRIDPDRALADHTFANRFHRRAGSVVVVGPGPHIVAPDMTRGVPSDPATRAGRGLALQLLGVALARRGGVPADQVVVGAMPAWLLEERDSAARALAEVAVRRALLPDHALAFEEPHAALGSPIAARWPFILAATIPYAGSTSLVMRETTAAAAGGGSAVRAASAVGREVAASSNGTALDGVALEHARATIAAAASTLERLADAGWRAVLGQAFEGPSSERLGADAVVERTEPFDPFAD
;
A
#
# COMPACT_ATOMS: atom_id res chain seq x y z
N MET A 1 15.76 22.08 18.33
CA MET A 1 16.74 22.94 17.63
C MET A 1 16.50 22.76 16.14
N THR A 2 15.78 23.68 15.50
CA THR A 2 15.66 23.71 14.04
C THR A 2 16.98 24.25 13.50
N ALA A 3 17.88 23.35 13.11
CA ALA A 3 19.02 23.76 12.32
C ALA A 3 18.49 24.38 11.01
N ASP A 4 19.08 25.50 10.60
CA ASP A 4 18.72 26.20 9.36
C ASP A 4 19.09 25.32 8.16
N TRP A 5 18.14 24.46 7.77
CA TRP A 5 18.23 23.52 6.67
C TRP A 5 17.60 24.07 5.38
N GLY A 6 17.14 25.32 5.40
CA GLY A 6 16.42 25.95 4.29
C GLY A 6 14.90 26.06 4.55
N PRO A 7 14.11 26.36 3.49
CA PRO A 7 12.73 26.83 3.60
C PRO A 7 11.71 25.68 3.85
N THR A 8 11.84 24.99 4.98
CA THR A 8 11.01 23.83 5.34
C THR A 8 9.51 24.16 5.44
N GLU A 9 9.15 25.31 6.00
CA GLU A 9 7.74 25.76 6.07
C GLU A 9 7.12 25.97 4.68
N ALA A 10 7.82 26.63 3.77
CA ALA A 10 7.34 26.86 2.40
C ALA A 10 7.21 25.55 1.62
N LEU A 11 8.13 24.61 1.86
CA LEU A 11 8.07 23.27 1.31
C LEU A 11 6.82 22.52 1.78
N LEU A 12 6.54 22.52 3.09
CA LEU A 12 5.33 21.87 3.64
C LEU A 12 4.03 22.53 3.15
N ALA A 13 4.00 23.87 3.06
CA ALA A 13 2.83 24.58 2.52
C ALA A 13 2.53 24.20 1.06
N ARG A 14 3.57 23.96 0.25
CA ARG A 14 3.41 23.50 -1.13
C ARG A 14 2.92 22.06 -1.22
N VAL A 15 3.42 21.17 -0.34
CA VAL A 15 2.90 19.80 -0.20
C VAL A 15 1.40 19.84 0.08
N GLU A 16 0.98 20.64 1.06
CA GLU A 16 -0.45 20.74 1.43
C GLU A 16 -1.33 21.26 0.29
N THR A 17 -0.83 22.23 -0.48
CA THR A 17 -1.53 22.79 -1.64
C THR A 17 -1.75 21.74 -2.72
N LEU A 18 -0.68 21.03 -3.12
CA LEU A 18 -0.74 19.98 -4.15
C LEU A 18 -1.59 18.79 -3.70
N ALA A 19 -1.36 18.29 -2.48
CA ALA A 19 -2.13 17.19 -1.91
C ALA A 19 -3.61 17.56 -1.79
N GLY A 20 -3.94 18.82 -1.47
CA GLY A 20 -5.31 19.31 -1.43
C GLY A 20 -6.00 19.25 -2.80
N ALA A 21 -5.35 19.74 -3.86
CA ALA A 21 -5.88 19.71 -5.21
C ALA A 21 -6.07 18.28 -5.74
N TRP A 22 -5.06 17.42 -5.56
CA TRP A 22 -5.11 16.03 -6.01
C TRP A 22 -6.15 15.20 -5.26
N ASN A 23 -6.23 15.33 -3.94
CA ASN A 23 -7.24 14.63 -3.15
C ASN A 23 -8.66 15.09 -3.48
N ALA A 24 -8.86 16.37 -3.82
CA ALA A 24 -10.17 16.87 -4.23
C ALA A 24 -10.68 16.15 -5.50
N ARG A 25 -9.82 16.01 -6.51
CA ARG A 25 -10.11 15.26 -7.74
C ARG A 25 -10.27 13.76 -7.50
N ALA A 26 -9.39 13.18 -6.69
CA ALA A 26 -9.41 11.75 -6.39
C ALA A 26 -10.72 11.31 -5.71
N ARG A 27 -11.28 12.13 -4.80
CA ARG A 27 -12.55 11.84 -4.12
C ARG A 27 -13.77 11.83 -5.03
N THR A 28 -13.74 12.57 -6.14
CA THR A 28 -14.85 12.58 -7.11
C THR A 28 -14.65 11.57 -8.23
N SER A 29 -13.56 10.80 -8.19
CA SER A 29 -13.25 9.79 -9.19
C SER A 29 -13.59 8.39 -8.71
N THR A 30 -13.95 7.51 -9.64
CA THR A 30 -14.03 6.07 -9.42
C THR A 30 -13.15 5.32 -10.42
N THR A 31 -12.88 4.06 -10.12
CA THR A 31 -11.97 3.21 -10.88
C THR A 31 -12.50 1.79 -10.93
N ALA A 32 -12.07 1.00 -11.91
CA ALA A 32 -12.43 -0.41 -11.96
C ALA A 32 -12.03 -1.16 -10.67
N GLY A 33 -10.90 -0.78 -10.04
CA GLY A 33 -10.47 -1.31 -8.75
C GLY A 33 -11.44 -1.00 -7.61
N GLN A 34 -11.95 0.23 -7.54
CA GLN A 34 -12.97 0.62 -6.55
C GLN A 34 -14.27 -0.17 -6.74
N GLU A 35 -14.74 -0.34 -7.98
CA GLU A 35 -15.95 -1.12 -8.27
C GLU A 35 -15.80 -2.60 -7.87
N ARG A 36 -14.63 -3.20 -8.08
CA ARG A 36 -14.35 -4.57 -7.60
C ARG A 36 -14.32 -4.65 -6.07
N ALA A 37 -13.72 -3.65 -5.42
CA ALA A 37 -13.69 -3.56 -3.96
C ALA A 37 -15.10 -3.38 -3.36
N LEU A 38 -15.95 -2.59 -4.00
CA LEU A 38 -17.37 -2.42 -3.66
C LEU A 38 -18.12 -3.77 -3.67
N LEU A 39 -17.97 -4.55 -4.73
CA LEU A 39 -18.58 -5.89 -4.80
C LEU A 39 -18.06 -6.83 -3.70
N ARG A 40 -16.77 -6.75 -3.36
CA ARG A 40 -16.22 -7.51 -2.23
C ARG A 40 -16.85 -7.11 -0.90
N LEU A 41 -17.08 -5.82 -0.68
CA LEU A 41 -17.78 -5.33 0.51
C LEU A 41 -19.23 -5.84 0.55
N PHE A 42 -19.88 -5.97 -0.60
CA PHE A 42 -21.21 -6.59 -0.71
C PHE A 42 -21.20 -8.11 -0.54
N GLY A 43 -20.03 -8.74 -0.35
CA GLY A 43 -19.91 -10.17 -0.08
C GLY A 43 -19.56 -11.02 -1.31
N VAL A 44 -19.22 -10.41 -2.45
CA VAL A 44 -18.74 -11.13 -3.63
C VAL A 44 -17.29 -11.56 -3.42
N SER A 45 -17.04 -12.86 -3.43
CA SER A 45 -15.71 -13.43 -3.18
C SER A 45 -15.41 -14.66 -4.04
N GLY A 46 -14.14 -15.06 -4.06
CA GLY A 46 -13.70 -16.25 -4.76
C GLY A 46 -13.60 -16.09 -6.28
N LEU A 47 -13.71 -17.22 -6.96
CA LEU A 47 -13.51 -17.36 -8.41
C LEU A 47 -14.82 -17.74 -9.10
N ASP A 48 -14.94 -17.39 -10.38
CA ASP A 48 -16.00 -17.88 -11.26
C ASP A 48 -15.73 -19.34 -11.70
N ARG A 49 -16.61 -19.87 -12.57
CA ARG A 49 -16.48 -21.24 -13.10
C ARG A 49 -15.22 -21.46 -13.95
N MET A 50 -14.60 -20.40 -14.45
CA MET A 50 -13.38 -20.41 -15.26
C MET A 50 -12.13 -20.10 -14.44
N GLY A 51 -12.23 -20.05 -13.10
CA GLY A 51 -11.10 -19.76 -12.22
C GLY A 51 -10.71 -18.27 -12.19
N ARG A 52 -11.55 -17.36 -12.70
CA ARG A 52 -11.27 -15.92 -12.74
C ARG A 52 -11.83 -15.23 -11.50
N PRO A 53 -11.19 -14.18 -10.94
CA PRO A 53 -11.72 -13.45 -9.78
C PRO A 53 -13.13 -12.93 -10.03
N LEU A 54 -14.10 -13.37 -9.23
CA LEU A 54 -15.53 -13.17 -9.51
C LEU A 54 -15.93 -11.69 -9.56
N ALA A 55 -15.47 -10.89 -8.60
CA ALA A 55 -15.74 -9.45 -8.59
C ALA A 55 -15.19 -8.74 -9.84
N GLY A 56 -14.02 -9.19 -10.33
CA GLY A 56 -13.45 -8.67 -11.57
C GLY A 56 -14.29 -9.03 -12.79
N GLU A 57 -14.79 -10.26 -12.86
CA GLU A 57 -15.63 -10.68 -13.97
C GLU A 57 -16.97 -9.92 -14.03
N VAL A 58 -17.59 -9.67 -12.88
CA VAL A 58 -18.82 -8.86 -12.80
C VAL A 58 -18.56 -7.44 -13.30
N VAL A 59 -17.47 -6.80 -12.86
CA VAL A 59 -17.12 -5.44 -13.29
C VAL A 59 -16.79 -5.40 -14.77
N ASP A 60 -15.95 -6.29 -15.28
CA ASP A 60 -15.57 -6.30 -16.69
C ASP A 60 -16.78 -6.51 -17.60
N ARG A 61 -17.70 -7.41 -17.20
CA ARG A 61 -18.94 -7.62 -17.94
C ARG A 61 -19.84 -6.39 -17.92
N TYR A 62 -19.99 -5.75 -16.76
CA TYR A 62 -20.75 -4.50 -16.65
C TYR A 62 -20.15 -3.40 -17.55
N LEU A 63 -18.82 -3.26 -17.56
CA LEU A 63 -18.10 -2.24 -18.33
C LEU A 63 -18.02 -2.54 -19.83
N SER A 64 -18.27 -3.79 -20.26
CA SER A 64 -18.21 -4.19 -21.68
C SER A 64 -19.15 -3.38 -22.61
N GLY A 65 -20.20 -2.75 -22.07
CA GLY A 65 -21.08 -1.86 -22.85
C GLY A 65 -20.66 -0.39 -22.89
N GLY A 66 -19.45 -0.04 -22.44
CA GLY A 66 -18.79 1.24 -22.70
C GLY A 66 -18.26 1.96 -21.45
N PRO A 67 -17.25 2.83 -21.61
CA PRO A 67 -16.54 3.48 -20.51
C PRO A 67 -17.41 4.41 -19.66
N GLY A 68 -18.50 4.95 -20.24
CA GLY A 68 -19.47 5.78 -19.51
C GLY A 68 -20.18 5.04 -18.36
N ARG A 69 -20.19 3.71 -18.36
CA ARG A 69 -20.78 2.90 -17.27
C ARG A 69 -19.97 2.98 -15.99
N LEU A 70 -18.65 3.11 -16.08
CA LEU A 70 -17.80 3.24 -14.90
C LEU A 70 -18.19 4.47 -14.07
N ALA A 71 -18.52 5.58 -14.72
CA ALA A 71 -18.92 6.82 -14.04
C ALA A 71 -20.21 6.67 -13.22
N GLY A 72 -21.10 5.76 -13.60
CA GLY A 72 -22.33 5.44 -12.87
C GLY A 72 -22.14 4.48 -11.69
N GLY A 73 -21.04 3.72 -11.68
CA GLY A 73 -20.73 2.74 -10.65
C GLY A 73 -21.59 1.47 -10.70
N VAL A 74 -21.07 0.36 -10.16
CA VAL A 74 -21.74 -0.94 -10.16
C VAL A 74 -22.73 -1.11 -9.00
N ALA A 75 -22.61 -0.29 -7.95
CA ALA A 75 -23.31 -0.49 -6.69
C ALA A 75 -24.84 -0.51 -6.82
N LEU A 76 -25.44 0.50 -7.46
CA LEU A 76 -26.89 0.59 -7.60
C LEU A 76 -27.47 -0.43 -8.59
N PRO A 77 -26.87 -0.64 -9.79
CA PRO A 77 -27.29 -1.73 -10.68
C PRO A 77 -27.25 -3.10 -10.01
N PHE A 78 -26.23 -3.35 -9.19
CA PHE A 78 -26.12 -4.61 -8.45
C PHE A 78 -27.20 -4.73 -7.36
N ALA A 79 -27.44 -3.66 -6.59
CA ALA A 79 -28.44 -3.66 -5.52
C ALA A 79 -29.87 -3.81 -6.04
N VAL A 80 -30.25 -3.13 -7.13
CA VAL A 80 -31.59 -3.29 -7.71
C VAL A 80 -31.82 -4.70 -8.26
N ALA A 81 -30.78 -5.32 -8.84
CA ALA A 81 -30.84 -6.70 -9.31
C ALA A 81 -31.04 -7.68 -8.15
N LEU A 82 -30.41 -7.47 -6.99
CA LEU A 82 -30.65 -8.30 -5.80
C LEU A 82 -32.13 -8.29 -5.39
N LEU A 83 -32.75 -7.11 -5.44
CA LEU A 83 -34.16 -6.93 -5.07
C LEU A 83 -35.12 -7.54 -6.12
N GLU A 84 -34.80 -7.44 -7.40
CA GLU A 84 -35.64 -7.98 -8.48
C GLU A 84 -35.64 -9.52 -8.49
N TYR A 85 -34.48 -10.13 -8.20
CA TYR A 85 -34.33 -11.59 -8.28
C TYR A 85 -34.39 -12.32 -6.93
N ASP A 86 -34.47 -11.61 -5.80
CA ASP A 86 -34.44 -12.16 -4.43
C ASP A 86 -33.25 -13.11 -4.21
N MET A 87 -32.06 -12.62 -4.58
CA MET A 87 -30.82 -13.40 -4.58
C MET A 87 -29.84 -12.91 -3.52
N THR A 88 -28.90 -13.79 -3.14
CA THR A 88 -27.72 -13.37 -2.38
C THR A 88 -26.70 -12.67 -3.29
N PRO A 89 -25.86 -11.76 -2.76
CA PRO A 89 -24.77 -11.12 -3.52
C PRO A 89 -23.88 -12.11 -4.28
N GLN A 90 -23.50 -13.21 -3.64
CA GLN A 90 -22.65 -14.22 -4.26
C GLN A 90 -23.35 -14.92 -5.44
N ALA A 91 -24.63 -15.26 -5.30
CA ALA A 91 -25.39 -15.93 -6.35
C ALA A 91 -25.62 -14.99 -7.56
N LEU A 92 -26.01 -13.74 -7.31
CA LEU A 92 -26.15 -12.72 -8.35
C LEU A 92 -24.84 -12.52 -9.10
N ALA A 93 -23.70 -12.42 -8.40
CA ALA A 93 -22.40 -12.24 -9.03
C ALA A 93 -22.04 -13.41 -9.96
N LEU A 94 -22.33 -14.65 -9.58
CA LEU A 94 -22.12 -15.83 -10.43
C LEU A 94 -22.99 -15.79 -11.69
N ASP A 95 -24.26 -15.39 -11.56
CA ASP A 95 -25.19 -15.31 -12.70
C ASP A 95 -24.86 -14.14 -13.64
N VAL A 96 -24.37 -13.02 -13.10
CA VAL A 96 -23.81 -11.92 -13.91
C VAL A 96 -22.55 -12.38 -14.62
N ALA A 97 -21.59 -13.00 -13.93
CA ALA A 97 -20.36 -13.51 -14.53
C ALA A 97 -20.63 -14.57 -15.63
N ALA A 98 -21.65 -15.42 -15.44
CA ALA A 98 -22.11 -16.38 -16.44
C ALA A 98 -22.89 -15.73 -17.60
N GLY A 99 -23.29 -14.47 -17.45
CA GLY A 99 -24.05 -13.72 -18.44
C GLY A 99 -25.54 -14.00 -18.47
N SER A 100 -26.08 -14.64 -17.44
CA SER A 100 -27.51 -14.88 -17.26
C SER A 100 -28.25 -13.62 -16.82
N ILE A 101 -27.57 -12.70 -16.13
CA ILE A 101 -28.11 -11.39 -15.72
C ILE A 101 -27.21 -10.29 -16.29
N ASP A 102 -27.82 -9.26 -16.87
CA ASP A 102 -27.11 -8.08 -17.39
C ASP A 102 -27.44 -6.85 -16.53
N LEU A 103 -26.49 -6.47 -15.67
CA LEU A 103 -26.63 -5.32 -14.78
C LEU A 103 -26.91 -4.01 -15.52
N ALA A 104 -26.56 -3.90 -16.80
CA ALA A 104 -26.88 -2.70 -17.55
C ALA A 104 -28.37 -2.59 -17.91
N LEU A 105 -29.04 -3.73 -18.10
CA LEU A 105 -30.50 -3.75 -18.23
C LEU A 105 -31.15 -3.40 -16.89
N GLU A 106 -30.62 -3.95 -15.80
CA GLU A 106 -31.13 -3.66 -14.45
C GLU A 106 -30.93 -2.19 -14.05
N ALA A 107 -29.87 -1.54 -14.53
CA ALA A 107 -29.67 -0.12 -14.35
C ALA A 107 -30.81 0.75 -14.92
N GLU A 108 -31.57 0.26 -15.91
CA GLU A 108 -32.74 0.99 -16.43
C GLU A 108 -33.88 1.11 -15.42
N LEU A 109 -33.97 0.17 -14.49
CA LEU A 109 -34.97 0.17 -13.42
C LEU A 109 -34.78 1.35 -12.46
N LEU A 110 -33.55 1.87 -12.36
CA LEU A 110 -33.21 3.01 -11.51
C LEU A 110 -33.77 4.34 -12.03
N ARG A 111 -34.37 4.36 -13.23
CA ARG A 111 -35.15 5.52 -13.71
C ARG A 111 -36.43 5.73 -12.88
N ASP A 112 -36.95 4.67 -12.27
CA ASP A 112 -38.04 4.77 -11.29
C ASP A 112 -37.47 5.18 -9.93
N SER A 113 -37.97 6.28 -9.37
CA SER A 113 -37.45 6.83 -8.11
C SER A 113 -37.70 5.92 -6.91
N GLY A 114 -38.78 5.13 -6.92
CA GLY A 114 -39.08 4.17 -5.87
C GLY A 114 -38.10 2.99 -5.89
N ARG A 115 -37.84 2.43 -7.07
CA ARG A 115 -36.83 1.37 -7.27
C ARG A 115 -35.43 1.87 -6.93
N ARG A 116 -35.09 3.11 -7.31
CA ARG A 116 -33.82 3.73 -6.94
C ARG A 116 -33.65 3.83 -5.43
N ALA A 117 -34.64 4.38 -4.73
CA ALA A 117 -34.58 4.52 -3.27
C ALA A 117 -34.44 3.15 -2.57
N ALA A 118 -35.11 2.11 -3.08
CA ALA A 118 -34.96 0.75 -2.58
C ALA A 118 -33.54 0.19 -2.81
N ALA A 119 -32.96 0.41 -3.99
CA ALA A 119 -31.60 0.00 -4.31
C ALA A 119 -30.55 0.72 -3.45
N GLU A 120 -30.72 2.03 -3.21
CA GLU A 120 -29.86 2.82 -2.30
C GLU A 120 -29.91 2.26 -0.87
N ALA A 121 -31.11 1.94 -0.37
CA ALA A 121 -31.29 1.35 0.95
C ALA A 121 -30.65 -0.05 1.06
N GLU A 122 -30.80 -0.90 0.04
CA GLU A 122 -30.18 -2.22 0.03
C GLU A 122 -28.65 -2.16 -0.06
N ALA A 123 -28.10 -1.27 -0.89
CA ALA A 123 -26.67 -1.03 -0.96
C ALA A 123 -26.11 -0.51 0.39
N ALA A 124 -26.84 0.39 1.06
CA ALA A 124 -26.48 0.86 2.40
C ALA A 124 -26.50 -0.28 3.44
N ARG A 125 -27.51 -1.16 3.40
CA ARG A 125 -27.60 -2.34 4.28
C ARG A 125 -26.43 -3.30 4.09
N LEU A 126 -26.03 -3.56 2.85
CA LEU A 126 -24.87 -4.41 2.54
C LEU A 126 -23.57 -3.76 3.04
N ALA A 127 -23.44 -2.44 2.83
CA ALA A 127 -22.30 -1.67 3.32
C ALA A 127 -22.20 -1.71 4.85
N GLU A 128 -23.31 -1.53 5.57
CA GLU A 128 -23.36 -1.60 7.04
C GLU A 128 -22.84 -2.95 7.54
N GLY A 129 -23.30 -4.07 6.97
CA GLY A 129 -22.80 -5.40 7.33
C GLY A 129 -21.30 -5.58 7.08
N ALA A 130 -20.77 -4.98 6.02
CA ALA A 130 -19.32 -4.97 5.76
C ALA A 130 -18.56 -4.16 6.83
N LEU A 131 -19.07 -2.99 7.20
CA LEU A 131 -18.48 -2.12 8.21
C LEU A 131 -18.50 -2.76 9.60
N GLU A 132 -19.58 -3.47 9.96
CA GLU A 132 -19.68 -4.26 11.20
C GLU A 132 -18.59 -5.34 11.27
N ARG A 133 -18.34 -6.07 10.17
CA ARG A 133 -17.25 -7.05 10.11
C ARG A 133 -15.88 -6.41 10.34
N ILE A 134 -15.63 -5.24 9.74
CA ILE A 134 -14.38 -4.49 9.94
C ILE A 134 -14.22 -4.09 11.41
N ASP A 135 -15.29 -3.59 12.03
CA ASP A 135 -15.28 -3.18 13.44
C ASP A 135 -15.09 -4.34 14.41
N ALA A 136 -15.68 -5.50 14.09
CA ALA A 136 -15.47 -6.73 14.84
C ALA A 136 -13.99 -7.15 14.80
N ASN A 137 -13.35 -7.12 13.64
CA ASN A 137 -11.93 -7.43 13.51
C ASN A 137 -11.03 -6.44 14.25
N ARG A 138 -11.35 -5.14 14.20
CA ARG A 138 -10.64 -4.12 14.98
C ARG A 138 -10.78 -4.36 16.48
N THR A 139 -11.95 -4.80 16.94
CA THR A 139 -12.18 -5.14 18.36
C THR A 139 -11.40 -6.38 18.76
N ALA A 140 -11.47 -7.44 17.96
CA ALA A 140 -10.69 -8.66 18.19
C ALA A 140 -9.18 -8.40 18.28
N ARG A 141 -8.64 -7.52 17.43
CA ARG A 141 -7.24 -7.08 17.53
C ARG A 141 -6.91 -6.44 18.88
N ARG A 142 -7.75 -5.51 19.36
CA ARG A 142 -7.53 -4.83 20.65
C ARG A 142 -7.56 -5.82 21.80
N GLU A 143 -8.55 -6.70 21.84
CA GLU A 143 -8.66 -7.74 22.87
C GLU A 143 -7.45 -8.69 22.88
N LEU A 144 -6.96 -9.09 21.70
CA LEU A 144 -5.76 -9.91 21.58
C LEU A 144 -4.49 -9.17 22.00
N LEU A 145 -4.37 -7.87 21.70
CA LEU A 145 -3.27 -7.03 22.19
C LEU A 145 -3.30 -6.88 23.71
N ASP A 146 -4.47 -6.68 24.31
CA ASP A 146 -4.63 -6.58 25.76
C ASP A 146 -4.33 -7.92 26.46
N LEU A 147 -4.71 -9.04 25.84
CA LEU A 147 -4.49 -10.38 26.38
C LEU A 147 -3.04 -10.86 26.23
N LEU A 148 -2.46 -10.70 25.04
CA LEU A 148 -1.13 -11.23 24.72
C LEU A 148 -0.01 -10.23 24.99
N GLY A 149 -0.33 -8.94 25.11
CA GLY A 149 0.64 -7.86 25.20
C GLY A 149 1.18 -7.42 23.83
N ASP A 150 1.49 -6.14 23.71
CA ASP A 150 2.15 -5.56 22.54
C ASP A 150 3.68 -5.62 22.68
N PRO A 151 4.43 -6.25 21.75
CA PRO A 151 5.89 -6.22 21.79
C PRO A 151 6.44 -4.79 21.74
N ALA A 152 7.51 -4.55 22.51
CA ALA A 152 8.19 -3.26 22.56
C ALA A 152 8.71 -2.85 21.17
N ARG A 153 8.50 -1.58 20.81
CA ARG A 153 8.97 -1.02 19.55
C ARG A 153 10.51 -0.82 19.53
N PRO A 154 11.16 -0.92 18.35
CA PRO A 154 10.54 -1.19 17.06
C PRO A 154 10.19 -2.68 16.88
N TRP A 155 9.08 -2.96 16.21
CA TRP A 155 8.73 -4.31 15.80
C TRP A 155 9.73 -4.81 14.76
N ILE A 156 10.27 -6.01 14.94
CA ILE A 156 11.17 -6.61 13.96
C ILE A 156 10.34 -7.46 13.00
N GLY A 157 10.23 -6.99 11.76
CA GLY A 157 9.47 -7.63 10.70
C GLY A 157 10.33 -8.51 9.80
N LEU A 158 9.77 -9.60 9.31
CA LEU A 158 10.40 -10.48 8.33
C LEU A 158 9.47 -10.72 7.13
N PRO A 159 10.03 -10.80 5.90
CA PRO A 159 9.25 -11.17 4.73
C PRO A 159 8.98 -12.68 4.75
N LEU A 160 7.77 -13.04 4.33
CA LEU A 160 7.41 -14.40 3.98
C LEU A 160 7.81 -14.62 2.51
N ALA A 161 8.73 -15.56 2.26
CA ALA A 161 9.18 -15.85 0.90
C ALA A 161 8.30 -16.89 0.20
N GLU A 162 7.64 -17.72 0.98
CA GLU A 162 6.73 -18.75 0.51
C GLU A 162 5.45 -18.13 -0.07
N THR A 163 5.24 -18.28 -1.37
CA THR A 163 4.08 -17.74 -2.11
C THR A 163 2.88 -18.68 -2.10
N ASP A 164 3.08 -19.96 -1.82
CA ASP A 164 2.03 -20.98 -1.67
C ASP A 164 1.65 -21.16 -0.19
N LEU A 165 0.34 -21.27 0.09
CA LEU A 165 -0.19 -21.34 1.45
C LEU A 165 0.31 -22.57 2.24
N ASP A 166 0.45 -23.74 1.60
CA ASP A 166 0.85 -24.96 2.31
C ASP A 166 2.29 -24.86 2.82
N THR A 167 3.17 -24.24 2.03
CA THR A 167 4.55 -23.96 2.44
C THR A 167 4.67 -22.73 3.34
N ALA A 168 3.77 -21.75 3.20
CA ALA A 168 3.74 -20.53 4.01
C ALA A 168 3.39 -20.79 5.47
N ARG A 169 2.42 -21.66 5.76
CA ARG A 169 1.99 -21.95 7.15
C ARG A 169 3.14 -22.36 8.08
N PRO A 170 3.96 -23.38 7.77
CA PRO A 170 5.10 -23.74 8.62
C PRO A 170 6.18 -22.65 8.66
N ALA A 171 6.35 -21.87 7.58
CA ALA A 171 7.29 -20.76 7.54
C ALA A 171 6.91 -19.61 8.49
N VAL A 172 5.62 -19.27 8.56
CA VAL A 172 5.10 -18.29 9.52
C VAL A 172 5.36 -18.74 10.96
N LYS A 173 5.07 -20.02 11.29
CA LYS A 173 5.36 -20.56 12.64
C LYS A 173 6.83 -20.40 13.01
N ARG A 174 7.74 -20.65 12.06
CA ARG A 174 9.18 -20.47 12.23
C ARG A 174 9.53 -18.99 12.48
N ILE A 175 9.05 -18.06 11.63
CA ILE A 175 9.29 -16.61 11.80
C ILE A 175 8.86 -16.14 13.20
N VAL A 176 7.67 -16.55 13.65
CA VAL A 176 7.14 -16.16 14.96
C VAL A 176 7.98 -16.74 16.11
N ARG A 177 8.34 -18.03 16.03
CA ARG A 177 9.14 -18.73 17.06
C ARG A 177 10.58 -18.19 17.15
N ASP A 178 11.14 -17.75 16.04
CA ASP A 178 12.44 -17.06 15.99
C ASP A 178 12.36 -15.61 16.51
N GLY A 179 11.17 -15.21 16.98
CA GLY A 179 10.92 -13.96 17.66
C GLY A 179 10.46 -12.84 16.74
N GLY A 180 10.07 -13.08 15.48
CA GLY A 180 9.52 -12.03 14.61
C GLY A 180 8.27 -11.39 15.19
N ASP A 181 8.20 -10.06 15.22
CA ASP A 181 7.06 -9.30 15.75
C ASP A 181 6.03 -8.95 14.66
N LEU A 182 6.43 -9.11 13.39
CA LEU A 182 5.63 -8.86 12.21
C LEU A 182 6.02 -9.82 11.06
N VAL A 183 5.04 -10.33 10.34
CA VAL A 183 5.22 -11.16 9.13
C VAL A 183 4.68 -10.39 7.92
N ARG A 184 5.53 -10.04 6.95
CA ARG A 184 5.14 -9.33 5.71
C ARG A 184 4.88 -10.35 4.60
N VAL A 185 3.65 -10.38 4.09
CA VAL A 185 3.19 -11.25 3.02
C VAL A 185 3.04 -10.43 1.73
N SER A 186 3.58 -10.94 0.63
CA SER A 186 3.37 -10.35 -0.69
C SER A 186 1.99 -10.71 -1.21
N VAL A 187 1.22 -9.69 -1.59
CA VAL A 187 -0.05 -9.89 -2.27
C VAL A 187 0.21 -10.25 -3.74
N PRO A 188 -0.46 -11.29 -4.29
CA PRO A 188 -0.31 -11.67 -5.70
C PRO A 188 -0.73 -10.54 -6.65
N VAL A 189 -0.06 -10.46 -7.80
CA VAL A 189 -0.46 -9.55 -8.89
C VAL A 189 -1.87 -9.91 -9.36
N GLY A 190 -2.77 -8.93 -9.33
CA GLY A 190 -4.14 -9.11 -9.81
C GLY A 190 -4.22 -9.20 -11.33
N ARG A 191 -5.30 -9.80 -11.86
CA ARG A 191 -5.54 -9.96 -13.32
C ARG A 191 -5.34 -8.65 -14.09
N GLU A 192 -5.98 -7.56 -13.65
CA GLU A 192 -5.88 -6.26 -14.31
C GLU A 192 -4.42 -5.77 -14.49
N LEU A 193 -3.55 -5.99 -13.50
CA LEU A 193 -2.14 -5.61 -13.63
C LEU A 193 -1.36 -6.62 -14.50
N ALA A 194 -1.65 -7.91 -14.37
CA ALA A 194 -1.01 -8.95 -15.14
C ALA A 194 -1.24 -8.78 -16.65
N ASP A 195 -2.51 -8.63 -17.06
CA ASP A 195 -2.91 -8.46 -18.46
C ASP A 195 -2.20 -7.22 -19.05
N ARG A 196 -2.16 -6.12 -18.29
CA ARG A 196 -1.51 -4.88 -18.72
C ARG A 196 0.01 -4.97 -18.80
N LEU A 197 0.66 -5.69 -17.89
CA LEU A 197 2.09 -5.95 -17.96
C LEU A 197 2.41 -6.85 -19.17
N HIS A 198 1.57 -7.86 -19.41
CA HIS A 198 1.67 -8.73 -20.58
C HIS A 198 1.54 -7.93 -21.90
N ASP A 199 0.51 -7.08 -22.02
CA ASP A 199 0.30 -6.21 -23.17
C ASP A 199 1.46 -5.22 -23.37
N ALA A 200 2.10 -4.78 -22.28
CA ALA A 200 3.29 -3.95 -22.31
C ALA A 200 4.60 -4.73 -22.60
N GLY A 201 4.54 -6.05 -22.80
CA GLY A 201 5.70 -6.91 -23.04
C GLY A 201 6.62 -7.08 -21.82
N VAL A 202 6.08 -6.90 -20.61
CA VAL A 202 6.78 -7.06 -19.34
C VAL A 202 6.40 -8.40 -18.73
N ASP A 203 7.39 -9.19 -18.33
CA ASP A 203 7.15 -10.44 -17.62
C ASP A 203 6.39 -10.18 -16.32
N VAL A 204 5.27 -10.89 -16.12
CA VAL A 204 4.43 -10.73 -14.93
C VAL A 204 5.04 -11.53 -13.77
N PRO A 205 5.45 -10.88 -12.67
CA PRO A 205 5.88 -11.61 -11.48
C PRO A 205 4.67 -12.30 -10.83
N ASP A 206 4.79 -13.59 -10.53
CA ASP A 206 3.89 -14.35 -9.64
C ASP A 206 2.38 -14.29 -9.99
N TRP A 207 2.02 -14.27 -11.29
CA TRP A 207 0.62 -14.42 -11.69
C TRP A 207 0.21 -15.90 -11.76
N HIS A 208 -0.90 -16.22 -11.08
CA HIS A 208 -1.42 -17.58 -10.91
C HIS A 208 -2.75 -17.81 -11.64
N GLY A 209 -3.10 -17.01 -12.64
CA GLY A 209 -4.27 -17.31 -13.49
C GLY A 209 -3.91 -18.30 -14.60
N SER A 210 -4.91 -18.98 -15.13
CA SER A 210 -4.76 -19.90 -16.26
C SER A 210 -4.98 -19.16 -17.59
N GLU A 211 -3.96 -18.49 -18.12
CA GLU A 211 -3.98 -17.96 -19.50
C GLU A 211 -3.50 -18.98 -20.55
N SER A 212 -3.37 -20.25 -20.16
CA SER A 212 -3.38 -21.34 -21.14
C SER A 212 -4.82 -21.82 -21.28
N GLY A 213 -5.52 -21.30 -22.28
CA GLY A 213 -6.83 -21.82 -22.69
C GLY A 213 -6.82 -23.35 -22.70
N GLY A 214 -7.73 -23.95 -21.92
CA GLY A 214 -8.01 -25.38 -21.98
C GLY A 214 -7.23 -26.30 -21.03
N ARG A 215 -6.58 -25.82 -19.97
CA ARG A 215 -6.30 -26.72 -18.84
C ARG A 215 -7.51 -26.75 -17.92
N GLU A 216 -8.18 -27.91 -17.89
CA GLU A 216 -9.09 -28.25 -16.80
C GLU A 216 -8.40 -27.91 -15.48
N ALA A 217 -9.05 -27.09 -14.65
CA ALA A 217 -8.61 -26.83 -13.29
C ALA A 217 -8.41 -28.18 -12.58
N GLY A 218 -7.16 -28.58 -12.42
CA GLY A 218 -6.83 -29.78 -11.66
C GLY A 218 -7.22 -29.60 -10.19
N PRO A 219 -7.44 -30.68 -9.43
CA PRO A 219 -7.88 -30.63 -8.03
C PRO A 219 -6.86 -30.01 -7.04
N THR A 220 -5.76 -29.42 -7.50
CA THR A 220 -4.62 -28.94 -6.70
C THR A 220 -3.99 -27.67 -7.28
N GLU A 221 -4.77 -26.63 -7.56
CA GLU A 221 -4.18 -25.31 -7.82
C GLU A 221 -3.69 -24.72 -6.48
N PRO A 222 -2.41 -24.35 -6.35
CA PRO A 222 -1.85 -23.83 -5.11
C PRO A 222 -2.56 -22.54 -4.70
N THR A 223 -2.99 -22.45 -3.44
CA THR A 223 -3.63 -21.23 -2.93
C THR A 223 -2.56 -20.20 -2.62
N PRO A 224 -2.57 -19.01 -3.26
CA PRO A 224 -1.54 -18.01 -2.97
C PRO A 224 -1.63 -17.53 -1.52
N ALA A 225 -0.49 -17.46 -0.84
CA ALA A 225 -0.38 -17.05 0.56
C ALA A 225 -0.94 -15.64 0.81
N GLY A 226 -0.75 -14.71 -0.13
CA GLY A 226 -1.30 -13.35 -0.07
C GLY A 226 -2.70 -13.17 -0.67
N SER A 227 -3.38 -14.25 -1.09
CA SER A 227 -4.81 -14.19 -1.45
C SER A 227 -5.68 -13.94 -0.20
N GLN A 228 -6.93 -13.54 -0.35
CA GLN A 228 -7.83 -13.38 0.82
C GLN A 228 -7.93 -14.66 1.65
N ARG A 229 -8.10 -15.82 1.00
CA ARG A 229 -8.11 -17.12 1.66
C ARG A 229 -6.78 -17.41 2.36
N GLY A 230 -5.66 -17.14 1.68
CA GLY A 230 -4.33 -17.30 2.25
C GLY A 230 -4.13 -16.45 3.49
N LEU A 231 -4.46 -15.16 3.43
CA LEU A 231 -4.33 -14.23 4.57
C LEU A 231 -5.23 -14.64 5.74
N SER A 232 -6.45 -15.12 5.48
CA SER A 232 -7.35 -15.63 6.52
C SER A 232 -6.73 -16.80 7.30
N GLU A 233 -6.19 -17.78 6.58
CA GLU A 233 -5.52 -18.95 7.15
C GLU A 233 -4.21 -18.59 7.85
N LEU A 234 -3.41 -17.69 7.26
CA LEU A 234 -2.18 -17.20 7.88
C LEU A 234 -2.48 -16.41 9.16
N ARG A 235 -3.55 -15.61 9.22
CA ARG A 235 -3.97 -14.90 10.43
C ARG A 235 -4.22 -15.87 11.58
N LEU A 236 -4.90 -17.00 11.33
CA LEU A 236 -5.12 -18.04 12.33
C LEU A 236 -3.80 -18.65 12.81
N VAL A 237 -2.87 -18.94 11.89
CA VAL A 237 -1.54 -19.46 12.23
C VAL A 237 -0.72 -18.46 13.05
N VAL A 238 -0.77 -17.17 12.71
CA VAL A 238 -0.10 -16.12 13.47
C VAL A 238 -0.70 -16.00 14.86
N ASP A 239 -2.03 -16.03 15.02
CA ASP A 239 -2.69 -15.94 16.33
C ASP A 239 -2.38 -17.14 17.23
N GLU A 240 -2.46 -18.37 16.68
CA GLU A 240 -2.09 -19.59 17.41
C GLU A 240 -0.65 -19.49 17.92
N THR A 241 0.29 -19.11 17.06
CA THR A 241 1.71 -19.06 17.41
C THR A 241 2.04 -17.85 18.31
N ALA A 242 1.33 -16.74 18.17
CA ALA A 242 1.42 -15.58 19.06
C ALA A 242 0.93 -15.92 20.47
N ALA A 243 -0.13 -16.71 20.60
CA ALA A 243 -0.63 -17.22 21.87
C ALA A 243 0.38 -18.17 22.54
N GLU A 244 1.02 -19.08 21.77
CA GLU A 244 2.14 -19.91 22.26
C GLU A 244 3.28 -19.03 22.80
N ARG A 245 3.61 -17.94 22.09
CA ARG A 245 4.66 -16.97 22.46
C ARG A 245 4.26 -16.03 23.61
N ARG A 246 2.97 -15.88 23.90
CA ARG A 246 2.40 -14.85 24.80
C ARG A 246 2.86 -13.43 24.44
N SER A 247 2.81 -13.12 23.15
CA SER A 247 3.12 -11.79 22.61
C SER A 247 2.41 -11.66 21.28
N TYR A 248 1.63 -10.59 21.07
CA TYR A 248 0.93 -10.38 19.81
C TYR A 248 1.94 -10.28 18.64
N VAL A 249 1.59 -10.87 17.50
CA VAL A 249 2.36 -10.78 16.26
C VAL A 249 1.49 -10.24 15.14
N ARG A 250 2.07 -9.29 14.40
CA ARG A 250 1.39 -8.57 13.33
C ARG A 250 1.47 -9.30 12.00
N LEU A 251 0.38 -9.29 11.26
CA LEU A 251 0.36 -9.64 9.85
C LEU A 251 0.45 -8.37 9.03
N ALA A 252 1.33 -8.35 8.04
CA ALA A 252 1.51 -7.21 7.16
C ALA A 252 1.39 -7.62 5.69
N THR A 253 0.97 -6.70 4.83
CA THR A 253 0.90 -6.93 3.39
C THR A 253 1.66 -5.86 2.62
N VAL A 254 2.28 -6.26 1.51
CA VAL A 254 2.74 -5.32 0.47
C VAL A 254 1.80 -5.41 -0.73
N THR A 255 1.29 -4.25 -1.15
CA THR A 255 0.22 -4.16 -2.14
C THR A 255 0.80 -3.87 -3.53
N PRO A 256 0.54 -4.71 -4.55
CA PRO A 256 0.94 -4.41 -5.92
C PRO A 256 0.08 -3.28 -6.50
N GLY A 257 0.55 -2.70 -7.61
CA GLY A 257 -0.19 -1.65 -8.31
C GLY A 257 -1.59 -2.10 -8.74
N LEU A 258 -2.53 -1.16 -8.85
CA LEU A 258 -3.94 -1.36 -9.21
C LEU A 258 -4.76 -2.22 -8.22
N ALA A 259 -4.15 -2.75 -7.16
CA ALA A 259 -4.81 -3.62 -6.19
C ALA A 259 -5.21 -2.90 -4.89
N ALA A 260 -4.81 -1.63 -4.70
CA ALA A 260 -5.03 -0.88 -3.46
C ALA A 260 -6.48 -0.91 -2.94
N PRO A 261 -7.53 -0.72 -3.77
CA PRO A 261 -8.92 -0.75 -3.27
C PRO A 261 -9.32 -2.13 -2.74
N GLU A 262 -9.08 -3.17 -3.53
CA GLU A 262 -9.44 -4.55 -3.19
C GLU A 262 -8.64 -5.06 -1.98
N GLN A 263 -7.36 -4.69 -1.89
CA GLN A 263 -6.51 -5.04 -0.77
C GLN A 263 -6.87 -4.30 0.50
N ALA A 264 -7.36 -3.06 0.44
CA ALA A 264 -7.87 -2.39 1.63
C ALA A 264 -9.06 -3.12 2.25
N VAL A 265 -9.96 -3.65 1.42
CA VAL A 265 -11.10 -4.47 1.87
C VAL A 265 -10.62 -5.79 2.46
N VAL A 266 -9.74 -6.52 1.75
CA VAL A 266 -9.19 -7.80 2.25
C VAL A 266 -8.41 -7.61 3.55
N ALA A 267 -7.55 -6.59 3.62
CA ALA A 267 -6.79 -6.26 4.82
C ALA A 267 -7.71 -6.00 6.02
N ALA A 268 -8.83 -5.29 5.80
CA ALA A 268 -9.82 -5.02 6.84
C ALA A 268 -10.61 -6.27 7.26
N PHE A 269 -10.96 -7.15 6.31
CA PHE A 269 -11.71 -8.38 6.54
C PHE A 269 -10.88 -9.52 7.15
N GLU A 270 -9.58 -9.55 6.91
CA GLU A 270 -8.67 -10.61 7.39
C GLU A 270 -7.75 -10.14 8.53
N ARG A 271 -8.04 -8.99 9.15
CA ARG A 271 -7.30 -8.41 10.29
C ARG A 271 -5.80 -8.30 9.99
N VAL A 272 -5.46 -7.69 8.85
CA VAL A 272 -4.10 -7.25 8.56
C VAL A 272 -3.79 -6.00 9.40
N ASP A 273 -2.63 -6.01 10.03
CA ASP A 273 -2.22 -4.99 11.01
C ASP A 273 -1.45 -3.84 10.37
N VAL A 274 -0.63 -4.16 9.36
CA VAL A 274 0.25 -3.19 8.69
C VAL A 274 0.14 -3.35 7.17
N VAL A 275 -0.06 -2.27 6.45
CA VAL A 275 -0.14 -2.26 4.99
C VAL A 275 0.96 -1.37 4.43
N PHE A 276 1.80 -1.92 3.55
CA PHE A 276 2.76 -1.16 2.77
C PHE A 276 2.02 -0.69 1.51
N ALA A 277 1.60 0.56 1.54
CA ALA A 277 0.76 1.19 0.52
C ALA A 277 1.29 2.60 0.24
N ASP A 278 2.23 2.68 -0.70
CA ASP A 278 2.87 3.92 -1.11
C ASP A 278 2.39 4.33 -2.50
N VAL A 279 1.50 5.32 -2.53
CA VAL A 279 0.96 5.88 -3.78
C VAL A 279 2.05 6.45 -4.70
N ALA A 280 3.13 7.01 -4.15
CA ALA A 280 4.20 7.58 -4.95
C ALA A 280 5.05 6.49 -5.61
N ALA A 281 5.33 5.41 -4.88
CA ALA A 281 6.02 4.24 -5.45
C ALA A 281 5.16 3.58 -6.53
N GLU A 282 3.85 3.45 -6.31
CA GLU A 282 2.94 2.88 -7.32
C GLU A 282 2.93 3.70 -8.62
N ILE A 283 2.93 5.03 -8.53
CA ILE A 283 2.98 5.91 -9.71
C ILE A 283 4.34 5.83 -10.43
N VAL A 284 5.45 5.93 -9.68
CA VAL A 284 6.78 6.08 -10.29
C VAL A 284 7.37 4.74 -10.69
N GLU A 285 7.37 3.77 -9.78
CA GLU A 285 8.02 2.46 -9.96
C GLU A 285 7.04 1.49 -10.61
N GLY A 286 5.77 1.51 -10.19
CA GLY A 286 4.70 0.71 -10.78
C GLY A 286 4.20 1.23 -12.13
N ARG A 287 4.58 2.46 -12.51
CA ARG A 287 4.15 3.13 -13.77
C ARG A 287 2.63 3.20 -13.92
N ILE A 288 1.91 3.23 -12.79
CA ILE A 288 0.46 3.38 -12.76
C ILE A 288 0.10 4.84 -13.05
N ASP A 289 -1.00 5.05 -13.77
CA ASP A 289 -1.48 6.41 -14.02
C ASP A 289 -1.74 7.16 -12.70
N PRO A 290 -1.25 8.41 -12.55
CA PRO A 290 -1.43 9.14 -11.31
C PRO A 290 -2.87 9.36 -10.89
N ASP A 291 -3.79 9.64 -11.82
CA ASP A 291 -5.19 9.87 -11.47
C ASP A 291 -5.82 8.56 -10.94
N ARG A 292 -5.47 7.42 -11.55
CA ARG A 292 -5.86 6.08 -11.09
C ARG A 292 -5.34 5.78 -9.69
N ALA A 293 -4.03 5.90 -9.47
CA ALA A 293 -3.41 5.59 -8.19
C ALA A 293 -3.93 6.51 -7.06
N LEU A 294 -4.08 7.82 -7.33
CA LEU A 294 -4.61 8.77 -6.36
C LEU A 294 -6.06 8.44 -5.96
N ALA A 295 -6.92 8.10 -6.93
CA ALA A 295 -8.30 7.70 -6.66
C ALA A 295 -8.35 6.42 -5.83
N ASP A 296 -7.58 5.40 -6.21
CA ASP A 296 -7.52 4.11 -5.53
C ASP A 296 -7.04 4.22 -4.08
N HIS A 297 -5.95 4.95 -3.84
CA HIS A 297 -5.43 5.15 -2.48
C HIS A 297 -6.36 6.00 -1.63
N THR A 298 -7.03 7.00 -2.21
CA THR A 298 -8.03 7.81 -1.49
C THR A 298 -9.19 6.93 -1.00
N PHE A 299 -9.66 6.00 -1.83
CA PHE A 299 -10.65 5.01 -1.44
C PHE A 299 -10.12 4.05 -0.38
N ALA A 300 -8.94 3.46 -0.59
CA ALA A 300 -8.31 2.50 0.31
C ALA A 300 -8.10 3.04 1.73
N ASN A 301 -7.67 4.30 1.84
CA ASN A 301 -7.41 4.97 3.11
C ASN A 301 -8.64 5.03 4.03
N ARG A 302 -9.87 5.08 3.49
CA ARG A 302 -11.11 5.04 4.30
C ARG A 302 -11.20 3.75 5.10
N PHE A 303 -10.86 2.63 4.48
CA PHE A 303 -10.92 1.30 5.09
C PHE A 303 -9.73 1.03 6.00
N HIS A 304 -8.52 1.47 5.61
CA HIS A 304 -7.35 1.41 6.51
C HIS A 304 -7.60 2.16 7.83
N ARG A 305 -8.15 3.38 7.73
CA ARG A 305 -8.57 4.19 8.89
C ARG A 305 -9.58 3.46 9.77
N ARG A 306 -10.66 2.93 9.17
CA ARG A 306 -11.72 2.26 9.94
C ARG A 306 -11.22 0.98 10.61
N ALA A 307 -10.48 0.16 9.87
CA ALA A 307 -9.87 -1.05 10.40
C ALA A 307 -8.87 -0.73 11.52
N GLY A 308 -8.23 0.44 11.47
CA GLY A 308 -7.13 0.78 12.37
C GLY A 308 -5.83 0.07 11.98
N SER A 309 -5.64 -0.15 10.68
CA SER A 309 -4.40 -0.67 10.13
C SER A 309 -3.35 0.43 10.09
N VAL A 310 -2.09 0.08 10.32
CA VAL A 310 -0.96 0.99 10.12
C VAL A 310 -0.62 1.05 8.64
N VAL A 311 -0.65 2.23 8.05
CA VAL A 311 -0.23 2.49 6.67
C VAL A 311 1.25 2.89 6.67
N VAL A 312 2.09 2.11 5.98
CA VAL A 312 3.50 2.43 5.78
C VAL A 312 3.65 3.12 4.42
N VAL A 313 4.11 4.37 4.46
CA VAL A 313 4.57 5.13 3.29
C VAL A 313 6.09 4.98 3.22
N GLY A 314 6.62 4.52 2.08
CA GLY A 314 8.04 4.27 1.90
C GLY A 314 8.88 5.56 1.98
N PRO A 315 10.22 5.45 1.89
CA PRO A 315 11.14 6.60 1.96
C PRO A 315 11.06 7.57 0.77
N GLY A 316 10.14 7.33 -0.17
CA GLY A 316 10.02 7.98 -1.46
C GLY A 316 10.67 7.13 -2.57
N PRO A 317 10.09 7.11 -3.78
CA PRO A 317 10.57 6.29 -4.88
C PRO A 317 11.91 6.78 -5.44
N HIS A 318 12.64 5.87 -6.09
CA HIS A 318 13.91 6.21 -6.72
C HIS A 318 13.72 6.87 -8.10
N ILE A 319 13.58 8.20 -8.12
CA ILE A 319 13.27 8.96 -9.35
C ILE A 319 14.53 9.26 -10.17
N VAL A 320 14.75 8.42 -11.20
CA VAL A 320 15.89 8.54 -12.14
C VAL A 320 15.52 9.06 -13.53
N ALA A 321 14.24 9.13 -13.89
CA ALA A 321 13.83 9.53 -15.24
C ALA A 321 14.38 10.91 -15.69
N PRO A 322 14.42 11.96 -14.85
CA PRO A 322 15.06 13.22 -15.21
C PRO A 322 16.56 13.08 -15.50
N ASP A 323 17.24 12.14 -14.86
CA ASP A 323 18.66 11.88 -15.07
C ASP A 323 18.89 11.14 -16.39
N MET A 324 18.01 10.19 -16.73
CA MET A 324 18.03 9.50 -18.03
C MET A 324 17.85 10.48 -19.19
N THR A 325 16.96 11.47 -19.05
CA THR A 325 16.79 12.53 -20.07
C THR A 325 18.03 13.42 -20.21
N ARG A 326 18.71 13.73 -19.10
CA ARG A 326 19.91 14.59 -19.11
C ARG A 326 21.19 13.84 -19.49
N GLY A 327 21.20 12.51 -19.40
CA GLY A 327 22.37 11.66 -19.61
C GLY A 327 23.43 11.74 -18.51
N VAL A 328 23.13 12.40 -17.38
CA VAL A 328 24.05 12.56 -16.25
C VAL A 328 23.31 12.23 -14.95
N PRO A 329 23.81 11.27 -14.14
CA PRO A 329 23.23 10.97 -12.84
C PRO A 329 23.28 12.20 -11.93
N SER A 330 22.17 12.50 -11.27
CA SER A 330 22.15 13.53 -10.23
C SER A 330 22.98 13.10 -9.03
N ASP A 331 23.37 14.06 -8.19
CA ASP A 331 23.98 13.72 -6.91
C ASP A 331 22.96 13.01 -5.98
N PRO A 332 23.44 12.30 -4.94
CA PRO A 332 22.58 11.52 -4.05
C PRO A 332 21.58 12.36 -3.26
N ALA A 333 21.92 13.60 -2.89
CA ALA A 333 20.98 14.48 -2.18
C ALA A 333 19.86 14.95 -3.12
N THR A 334 20.15 15.22 -4.40
CA THR A 334 19.13 15.51 -5.40
C THR A 334 18.17 14.32 -5.60
N ARG A 335 18.69 13.09 -5.71
CA ARG A 335 17.83 11.89 -5.83
C ARG A 335 16.98 11.67 -4.58
N ALA A 336 17.57 11.80 -3.39
CA ALA A 336 16.86 11.69 -2.13
C ALA A 336 15.79 12.79 -1.97
N GLY A 337 16.08 14.02 -2.39
CA GLY A 337 15.14 15.14 -2.35
C GLY A 337 13.92 14.93 -3.26
N ARG A 338 14.09 14.33 -4.44
CA ARG A 338 12.95 13.93 -5.29
C ARG A 338 12.06 12.89 -4.61
N GLY A 339 12.67 11.87 -4.00
CA GLY A 339 11.96 10.86 -3.22
C GLY A 339 11.22 11.48 -2.02
N LEU A 340 11.90 12.33 -1.24
CA LEU A 340 11.32 13.05 -0.11
C LEU A 340 10.12 13.91 -0.51
N ALA A 341 10.19 14.62 -1.63
CA ALA A 341 9.06 15.42 -2.14
C ALA A 341 7.80 14.56 -2.33
N LEU A 342 7.94 13.39 -2.96
CA LEU A 342 6.81 12.49 -3.17
C LEU A 342 6.39 11.74 -1.90
N GLN A 343 7.32 11.41 -1.00
CA GLN A 343 6.99 10.85 0.32
C GLN A 343 6.09 11.81 1.11
N LEU A 344 6.45 13.09 1.16
CA LEU A 344 5.65 14.10 1.87
C LEU A 344 4.24 14.24 1.26
N LEU A 345 4.14 14.19 -0.07
CA LEU A 345 2.84 14.15 -0.77
C LEU A 345 2.05 12.90 -0.39
N GLY A 346 2.66 11.71 -0.40
CA GLY A 346 2.02 10.46 0.01
C GLY A 346 1.48 10.50 1.44
N VAL A 347 2.28 11.01 2.38
CA VAL A 347 1.85 11.21 3.78
C VAL A 347 0.69 12.21 3.86
N ALA A 348 0.79 13.36 3.19
CA ALA A 348 -0.27 14.37 3.20
C ALA A 348 -1.59 13.83 2.60
N LEU A 349 -1.51 13.01 1.54
CA LEU A 349 -2.66 12.34 0.93
C LEU A 349 -3.29 11.33 1.90
N ALA A 350 -2.50 10.50 2.58
CA ALA A 350 -3.02 9.57 3.59
C ALA A 350 -3.75 10.30 4.74
N ARG A 351 -3.16 11.39 5.23
CA ARG A 351 -3.77 12.24 6.27
C ARG A 351 -5.08 12.89 5.80
N ARG A 352 -5.12 13.37 4.54
CA ARG A 352 -6.34 13.93 3.91
C ARG A 352 -7.41 12.88 3.63
N GLY A 353 -7.02 11.63 3.43
CA GLY A 353 -7.90 10.45 3.43
C GLY A 353 -8.44 10.08 4.83
N GLY A 354 -8.05 10.82 5.87
CA GLY A 354 -8.53 10.66 7.24
C GLY A 354 -7.73 9.68 8.09
N VAL A 355 -6.64 9.09 7.57
CA VAL A 355 -5.79 8.18 8.36
C VAL A 355 -5.08 9.02 9.44
N PRO A 356 -5.23 8.72 10.75
CA PRO A 356 -4.62 9.48 11.83
C PRO A 356 -3.09 9.36 11.81
N ALA A 357 -2.36 10.34 12.36
CA ALA A 357 -0.89 10.40 12.25
C ALA A 357 -0.19 9.20 12.90
N ASP A 358 -0.77 8.65 13.97
CA ASP A 358 -0.31 7.46 14.68
C ASP A 358 -0.53 6.15 13.89
N GLN A 359 -1.38 6.17 12.86
CA GLN A 359 -1.54 5.08 11.89
C GLN A 359 -0.69 5.25 10.64
N VAL A 360 -0.01 6.38 10.45
CA VAL A 360 0.91 6.56 9.31
C VAL A 360 2.35 6.40 9.80
N VAL A 361 3.03 5.39 9.25
CA VAL A 361 4.44 5.12 9.49
C VAL A 361 5.24 5.47 8.25
N VAL A 362 6.40 6.10 8.43
CA VAL A 362 7.15 6.75 7.37
C VAL A 362 8.51 6.09 7.21
N GLY A 363 8.85 5.66 6.00
CA GLY A 363 10.17 5.10 5.67
C GLY A 363 11.28 6.10 6.00
N ALA A 364 12.24 5.68 6.82
CA ALA A 364 13.23 6.54 7.45
C ALA A 364 14.35 6.99 6.50
N MET A 365 14.67 6.17 5.51
CA MET A 365 15.69 6.46 4.50
C MET A 365 15.58 5.49 3.32
N PRO A 366 15.99 5.90 2.10
CA PRO A 366 16.05 4.99 0.97
C PRO A 366 17.17 3.96 1.12
N ALA A 367 16.89 2.69 0.83
CA ALA A 367 17.84 1.59 0.95
C ALA A 367 19.10 1.77 0.06
N TRP A 368 18.91 2.29 -1.16
CA TRP A 368 19.99 2.52 -2.14
C TRP A 368 21.06 3.50 -1.63
N LEU A 369 20.75 4.32 -0.62
CA LEU A 369 21.72 5.27 -0.03
C LEU A 369 22.92 4.55 0.61
N LEU A 370 22.77 3.27 0.97
CA LEU A 370 23.83 2.49 1.61
C LEU A 370 24.95 2.08 0.64
N GLU A 371 24.69 2.15 -0.66
CA GLU A 371 25.67 1.94 -1.73
C GLU A 371 26.55 3.17 -1.98
N GLU A 372 26.13 4.32 -1.46
CA GLU A 372 26.79 5.59 -1.67
C GLU A 372 28.02 5.80 -0.77
N ARG A 373 28.92 6.71 -1.19
CA ARG A 373 29.99 7.19 -0.32
C ARG A 373 29.40 7.95 0.87
N ASP A 374 30.08 7.87 2.01
CA ASP A 374 29.67 8.51 3.25
C ASP A 374 28.23 8.16 3.68
N SER A 375 27.78 6.94 3.34
CA SER A 375 26.40 6.49 3.52
C SER A 375 25.88 6.60 4.95
N ALA A 376 26.73 6.43 5.96
CA ALA A 376 26.35 6.67 7.35
C ALA A 376 25.97 8.14 7.59
N ALA A 377 26.78 9.10 7.15
CA ALA A 377 26.49 10.53 7.30
C ALA A 377 25.22 10.93 6.54
N ARG A 378 25.03 10.39 5.34
CA ARG A 378 23.82 10.65 4.54
C ARG A 378 22.58 10.01 5.15
N ALA A 379 22.68 8.81 5.71
CA ALA A 379 21.59 8.17 6.45
C ALA A 379 21.16 9.01 7.67
N LEU A 380 22.12 9.54 8.44
CA LEU A 380 21.82 10.47 9.54
C LEU A 380 21.04 11.69 9.06
N ALA A 381 21.48 12.28 7.94
CA ALA A 381 20.81 13.42 7.32
C ALA A 381 19.36 13.08 6.91
N GLU A 382 19.16 11.97 6.21
CA GLU A 382 17.83 11.54 5.74
C GLU A 382 16.84 11.28 6.87
N VAL A 383 17.31 10.66 7.96
CA VAL A 383 16.47 10.38 9.15
C VAL A 383 16.14 11.68 9.91
N ALA A 384 17.14 12.55 10.10
CA ALA A 384 16.95 13.83 10.78
C ALA A 384 16.01 14.76 10.01
N VAL A 385 16.14 14.83 8.68
CA VAL A 385 15.26 15.61 7.80
C VAL A 385 13.81 15.13 7.94
N ARG A 386 13.56 13.82 7.85
CA ARG A 386 12.22 13.25 8.00
C ARG A 386 11.63 13.51 9.38
N ARG A 387 12.41 13.33 10.46
CA ARG A 387 11.94 13.63 11.81
C ARG A 387 11.56 15.11 11.96
N ALA A 388 12.30 16.04 11.37
CA ALA A 388 11.94 17.46 11.45
C ALA A 388 10.71 17.82 10.61
N LEU A 389 10.55 17.23 9.43
CA LEU A 389 9.41 17.52 8.53
C LEU A 389 8.13 16.78 8.93
N LEU A 390 8.25 15.64 9.62
CA LEU A 390 7.14 14.76 9.99
C LEU A 390 7.22 14.39 11.50
N PRO A 391 7.18 15.37 12.41
CA PRO A 391 7.46 15.16 13.84
C PRO A 391 6.49 14.21 14.54
N ASP A 392 5.24 14.13 14.07
CA ASP A 392 4.18 13.33 14.69
C ASP A 392 4.14 11.87 14.21
N HIS A 393 4.92 11.52 13.19
CA HIS A 393 4.89 10.20 12.57
C HIS A 393 6.00 9.32 13.14
N ALA A 394 5.72 8.02 13.27
CA ALA A 394 6.77 7.05 13.62
C ALA A 394 7.54 6.61 12.36
N LEU A 395 8.84 6.36 12.50
CA LEU A 395 9.69 5.95 11.38
C LEU A 395 9.79 4.43 11.26
N ALA A 396 9.84 3.93 10.02
CA ALA A 396 10.15 2.56 9.67
C ALA A 396 11.52 2.47 8.99
N PHE A 397 12.34 1.51 9.39
CA PHE A 397 13.58 1.21 8.71
C PHE A 397 13.42 -0.07 7.89
N GLU A 398 13.97 -0.08 6.68
CA GLU A 398 14.03 -1.28 5.85
C GLU A 398 15.49 -1.62 5.62
N GLU A 399 15.86 -2.87 5.93
CA GLU A 399 17.16 -3.41 5.59
C GLU A 399 17.36 -3.32 4.07
N PRO A 400 18.55 -2.96 3.56
CA PRO A 400 18.77 -2.96 2.12
C PRO A 400 18.76 -4.38 1.56
N HIS A 401 18.24 -4.54 0.34
CA HIS A 401 18.41 -5.77 -0.41
C HIS A 401 19.90 -5.93 -0.78
N ALA A 402 20.61 -6.81 -0.09
CA ALA A 402 22.03 -7.02 -0.29
C ALA A 402 22.40 -8.49 -0.09
N ALA A 403 23.38 -8.98 -0.88
CA ALA A 403 23.86 -10.35 -0.75
C ALA A 403 24.36 -10.62 0.68
N LEU A 404 24.08 -11.81 1.20
CA LEU A 404 24.57 -12.25 2.52
C LEU A 404 26.10 -12.13 2.58
N GLY A 405 26.61 -11.51 3.64
CA GLY A 405 28.04 -11.26 3.82
C GLY A 405 28.60 -10.08 3.01
N SER A 406 27.78 -9.36 2.25
CA SER A 406 28.22 -8.12 1.59
C SER A 406 28.59 -7.03 2.60
N PRO A 407 29.48 -6.09 2.24
CA PRO A 407 29.80 -4.94 3.10
C PRO A 407 28.57 -4.10 3.48
N ILE A 408 27.56 -4.04 2.61
CA ILE A 408 26.30 -3.33 2.86
C ILE A 408 25.52 -4.01 3.99
N ALA A 409 25.28 -5.32 3.87
CA ALA A 409 24.60 -6.12 4.91
C ALA A 409 25.34 -6.06 6.25
N ALA A 410 26.68 -6.10 6.24
CA ALA A 410 27.49 -6.02 7.46
C ALA A 410 27.43 -4.64 8.13
N ARG A 411 27.31 -3.55 7.36
CA ARG A 411 27.25 -2.17 7.88
C ARG A 411 25.88 -1.78 8.40
N TRP A 412 24.82 -2.39 7.87
CA TRP A 412 23.44 -2.00 8.16
C TRP A 412 23.11 -1.88 9.67
N PRO A 413 23.41 -2.87 10.54
CA PRO A 413 23.09 -2.76 11.96
C PRO A 413 23.77 -1.56 12.63
N PHE A 414 24.99 -1.20 12.23
CA PHE A 414 25.71 -0.06 12.78
C PHE A 414 25.10 1.27 12.33
N ILE A 415 24.68 1.37 11.07
CA ILE A 415 24.00 2.56 10.54
C ILE A 415 22.61 2.71 11.19
N LEU A 416 21.89 1.62 11.37
CA LEU A 416 20.63 1.61 12.11
C LEU A 416 20.84 2.12 13.55
N ALA A 417 21.81 1.58 14.29
CA ALA A 417 22.11 2.04 15.65
C ALA A 417 22.49 3.53 15.69
N ALA A 418 23.27 4.01 14.72
CA ALA A 418 23.69 5.41 14.63
C ALA A 418 22.55 6.38 14.29
N THR A 419 21.56 5.93 13.53
CA THR A 419 20.44 6.79 13.05
C THR A 419 19.27 6.86 14.03
N ILE A 420 19.05 5.84 14.87
CA ILE A 420 17.97 5.83 15.88
C ILE A 420 17.94 7.07 16.79
N PRO A 421 19.08 7.61 17.30
CA PRO A 421 19.07 8.86 18.05
C PRO A 421 18.41 10.03 17.33
N TYR A 422 18.47 10.07 16.00
CA TYR A 422 17.86 11.09 15.15
C TYR A 422 16.41 10.77 14.78
N ALA A 423 16.01 9.51 14.93
CA ALA A 423 14.74 8.99 14.45
C ALA A 423 13.56 9.34 15.34
N GLY A 424 13.74 9.68 16.62
CA GLY A 424 12.63 9.87 17.55
C GLY A 424 11.83 8.58 17.78
N SER A 425 10.53 8.58 17.48
CA SER A 425 9.70 7.37 17.53
C SER A 425 9.98 6.44 16.35
N THR A 426 10.48 5.23 16.62
CA THR A 426 10.65 4.17 15.60
C THR A 426 9.57 3.12 15.78
N SER A 427 8.80 2.84 14.73
CA SER A 427 7.71 1.85 14.78
C SER A 427 8.18 0.44 14.49
N LEU A 428 8.95 0.26 13.41
CA LEU A 428 9.35 -1.06 12.94
C LEU A 428 10.69 -1.02 12.21
N VAL A 429 11.33 -2.19 12.17
CA VAL A 429 12.48 -2.47 11.30
C VAL A 429 12.13 -3.71 10.48
N MET A 430 11.92 -3.53 9.17
CA MET A 430 11.78 -4.63 8.23
C MET A 430 13.16 -5.18 7.87
N ARG A 431 13.29 -6.49 7.98
CA ARG A 431 14.42 -7.22 7.41
C ARG A 431 14.13 -7.56 5.97
N GLU A 432 15.19 -7.73 5.17
CA GLU A 432 15.09 -8.25 3.79
C GLU A 432 15.52 -9.72 3.71
N THR A 433 16.18 -10.21 4.76
CA THR A 433 16.62 -11.60 4.86
C THR A 433 15.54 -12.47 5.53
N THR A 434 15.20 -13.59 4.89
CA THR A 434 14.23 -14.56 5.42
C THR A 434 14.78 -15.26 6.67
N ALA A 435 13.89 -15.80 7.50
CA ALA A 435 14.22 -16.42 8.80
C ALA A 435 15.31 -17.51 8.74
N ALA A 436 15.59 -18.09 7.57
CA ALA A 436 16.62 -19.11 7.41
C ALA A 436 18.05 -18.61 7.73
N ALA A 437 18.30 -17.30 7.74
CA ALA A 437 19.56 -16.72 8.19
C ALA A 437 19.57 -16.57 9.73
N ALA A 438 19.80 -17.67 10.44
CA ALA A 438 19.93 -17.72 11.90
C ALA A 438 20.93 -16.66 12.40
N GLY A 439 20.46 -15.73 13.25
CA GLY A 439 21.28 -14.70 13.92
C GLY A 439 21.10 -13.26 13.43
N GLY A 440 20.53 -13.00 12.26
CA GLY A 440 20.39 -11.60 11.79
C GLY A 440 19.35 -10.79 12.58
N GLY A 441 18.31 -11.43 13.13
CA GLY A 441 17.31 -10.77 13.96
C GLY A 441 17.87 -10.28 15.30
N SER A 442 18.84 -10.99 15.88
CA SER A 442 19.49 -10.56 17.13
C SER A 442 20.39 -9.35 16.90
N ALA A 443 21.09 -9.28 15.78
CA ALA A 443 21.90 -8.11 15.41
C ALA A 443 21.05 -6.84 15.25
N VAL A 444 19.91 -6.92 14.55
CA VAL A 444 18.99 -5.79 14.38
C VAL A 444 18.37 -5.35 15.72
N ARG A 445 18.00 -6.31 16.59
CA ARG A 445 17.50 -5.99 17.94
C ARG A 445 18.57 -5.32 18.79
N ALA A 446 19.81 -5.84 18.77
CA ALA A 446 20.93 -5.26 19.49
C ALA A 446 21.25 -3.84 19.00
N ALA A 447 21.32 -3.64 17.69
CA ALA A 447 21.49 -2.32 17.08
C ALA A 447 20.38 -1.34 17.51
N SER A 448 19.13 -1.82 17.52
CA SER A 448 17.99 -1.01 17.95
C SER A 448 18.07 -0.64 19.43
N ALA A 449 18.45 -1.58 20.29
CA ALA A 449 18.64 -1.34 21.72
C ALA A 449 19.75 -0.34 21.98
N VAL A 450 20.94 -0.54 21.40
CA VAL A 450 22.08 0.38 21.50
C VAL A 450 21.70 1.78 21.02
N GLY A 451 21.05 1.89 19.86
CA GLY A 451 20.61 3.18 19.34
C GLY A 451 19.67 3.93 20.29
N ARG A 452 18.74 3.21 20.95
CA ARG A 452 17.84 3.82 21.95
C ARG A 452 18.57 4.22 23.23
N GLU A 453 19.52 3.42 23.70
CA GLU A 453 20.34 3.76 24.87
C GLU A 453 21.16 5.02 24.63
N VAL A 454 21.74 5.14 23.43
CA VAL A 454 22.44 6.37 22.99
C VAL A 454 21.47 7.54 22.91
N ALA A 455 20.29 7.36 22.32
CA ALA A 455 19.26 8.40 22.24
C ALA A 455 18.84 8.91 23.63
N ALA A 456 18.63 8.00 24.60
CA ALA A 456 18.25 8.35 25.96
C ALA A 456 19.38 9.02 26.76
N SER A 457 20.63 8.84 26.33
CA SER A 457 21.83 9.34 27.00
C SER A 457 22.45 10.56 26.33
N SER A 458 21.82 11.11 25.27
CA SER A 458 22.33 12.25 24.51
C SER A 458 21.29 13.37 24.41
N ASN A 459 21.75 14.62 24.52
CA ASN A 459 20.90 15.82 24.54
C ASN A 459 20.87 16.60 23.20
N GLY A 460 21.42 16.02 22.13
CA GLY A 460 21.50 16.74 20.86
C GLY A 460 21.85 15.86 19.66
N THR A 461 21.19 16.16 18.54
CA THR A 461 21.31 15.51 17.23
C THR A 461 21.64 16.54 16.16
N ALA A 462 22.58 17.44 16.47
CA ALA A 462 23.05 18.40 15.48
C ALA A 462 23.78 17.67 14.34
N LEU A 463 23.49 18.06 13.10
CA LEU A 463 24.21 17.60 11.92
C LEU A 463 25.36 18.56 11.62
N ASP A 464 26.49 18.01 11.17
CA ASP A 464 27.64 18.76 10.69
C ASP A 464 28.29 18.04 9.49
N GLY A 465 29.21 18.71 8.80
CA GLY A 465 29.94 18.20 7.64
C GLY A 465 29.01 17.64 6.56
N VAL A 466 29.37 16.46 6.03
CA VAL A 466 28.63 15.79 4.94
C VAL A 466 27.16 15.58 5.27
N ALA A 467 26.80 15.33 6.52
CA ALA A 467 25.41 15.11 6.90
C ALA A 467 24.58 16.41 6.81
N LEU A 468 25.13 17.54 7.25
CA LEU A 468 24.44 18.83 7.16
C LEU A 468 24.33 19.32 5.72
N GLU A 469 25.39 19.16 4.93
CA GLU A 469 25.40 19.49 3.51
C GLU A 469 24.36 18.66 2.73
N HIS A 470 24.32 17.35 2.98
CA HIS A 470 23.33 16.45 2.39
C HIS A 470 21.90 16.84 2.79
N ALA A 471 21.64 17.12 4.07
CA ALA A 471 20.31 17.54 4.54
C ALA A 471 19.80 18.80 3.83
N ARG A 472 20.65 19.83 3.71
CA ARG A 472 20.32 21.09 3.01
C ARG A 472 20.05 20.86 1.53
N ALA A 473 20.89 20.07 0.88
CA ALA A 473 20.74 19.76 -0.54
C ALA A 473 19.47 18.91 -0.81
N THR A 474 19.16 17.94 0.04
CA THR A 474 17.93 17.13 -0.02
C THR A 474 16.69 18.02 0.08
N ILE A 475 16.64 18.95 1.05
CA ILE A 475 15.50 19.87 1.23
C ILE A 475 15.36 20.81 0.03
N ALA A 476 16.47 21.37 -0.47
CA ALA A 476 16.44 22.24 -1.64
C ALA A 476 15.95 21.49 -2.90
N ALA A 477 16.42 20.26 -3.11
CA ALA A 477 15.98 19.41 -4.21
C ALA A 477 14.51 18.99 -4.09
N ALA A 478 14.02 18.74 -2.88
CA ALA A 478 12.61 18.46 -2.61
C ALA A 478 11.73 19.68 -2.95
N ALA A 479 12.10 20.87 -2.49
CA ALA A 479 11.39 22.11 -2.80
C ALA A 479 11.32 22.36 -4.32
N SER A 480 12.45 22.22 -5.01
CA SER A 480 12.54 22.36 -6.47
C SER A 480 11.71 21.30 -7.22
N THR A 481 11.61 20.09 -6.67
CA THR A 481 10.78 19.02 -7.26
C THR A 481 9.30 19.34 -7.13
N LEU A 482 8.85 19.84 -5.98
CA LEU A 482 7.47 20.26 -5.77
C LEU A 482 7.08 21.46 -6.65
N GLU A 483 8.00 22.40 -6.88
CA GLU A 483 7.79 23.52 -7.82
C GLU A 483 7.57 23.00 -9.24
N ARG A 484 8.45 22.12 -9.72
CA ARG A 484 8.28 21.53 -11.05
C ARG A 484 7.01 20.67 -11.16
N LEU A 485 6.61 19.98 -10.10
CA LEU A 485 5.35 19.24 -10.07
C LEU A 485 4.14 20.19 -10.17
N ALA A 486 4.20 21.35 -9.53
CA ALA A 486 3.16 22.37 -9.64
C ALA A 486 3.08 22.96 -11.06
N ASP A 487 4.23 23.24 -11.68
CA ASP A 487 4.30 23.91 -12.98
C ASP A 487 4.08 22.97 -14.17
N ALA A 488 4.65 21.76 -14.12
CA ALA A 488 4.71 20.82 -15.23
C ALA A 488 3.97 19.50 -14.97
N GLY A 489 3.35 19.35 -13.80
CA GLY A 489 2.67 18.11 -13.39
C GLY A 489 3.62 16.92 -13.29
N TRP A 490 3.08 15.71 -13.44
CA TRP A 490 3.81 14.45 -13.30
C TRP A 490 4.98 14.27 -14.30
N ARG A 491 5.03 15.05 -15.39
CA ARG A 491 6.19 15.08 -16.30
C ARG A 491 7.49 15.44 -15.58
N ALA A 492 7.42 16.22 -14.51
CA ALA A 492 8.57 16.64 -13.73
C ALA A 492 9.33 15.46 -13.07
N VAL A 493 8.64 14.36 -12.81
CA VAL A 493 9.21 13.17 -12.14
C VAL A 493 9.24 11.94 -13.06
N LEU A 494 8.25 11.81 -13.95
CA LEU A 494 8.17 10.68 -14.89
C LEU A 494 9.03 10.91 -16.16
N GLY A 495 9.32 12.16 -16.54
CA GLY A 495 10.07 12.46 -17.77
C GLY A 495 9.23 12.38 -19.06
N GLN A 496 9.82 12.76 -20.20
CA GLN A 496 9.12 12.86 -21.50
C GLN A 496 8.91 11.52 -22.22
N ALA A 497 9.76 10.51 -21.93
CA ALA A 497 9.66 9.19 -22.56
C ALA A 497 8.42 8.37 -22.13
N PHE A 498 7.63 8.89 -21.18
CA PHE A 498 6.36 8.33 -20.70
C PHE A 498 5.13 8.93 -21.42
N GLU A 499 5.32 9.60 -22.57
CA GLU A 499 4.24 10.18 -23.40
C GLU A 499 4.25 9.66 -24.85
N GLY A 500 4.98 8.57 -25.13
CA GLY A 500 4.91 7.93 -26.45
C GLY A 500 3.54 7.29 -26.67
N PRO A 501 3.02 7.22 -27.91
CA PRO A 501 1.79 6.48 -28.22
C PRO A 501 1.88 4.97 -27.90
N SER A 502 3.07 4.46 -27.58
CA SER A 502 3.34 3.10 -27.11
C SER A 502 3.66 3.00 -25.61
N SER A 503 3.59 4.10 -24.84
CA SER A 503 3.76 4.09 -23.39
C SER A 503 2.41 4.33 -22.72
N GLU A 504 1.50 3.37 -22.84
CA GLU A 504 0.24 3.43 -22.11
C GLU A 504 0.54 3.40 -20.60
N ARG A 505 0.14 4.46 -19.90
CA ARG A 505 0.16 4.45 -18.43
C ARG A 505 -0.86 3.42 -17.96
N LEU A 506 -0.42 2.51 -17.12
CA LEU A 506 -1.27 1.40 -16.70
C LEU A 506 -2.47 1.95 -15.92
N GLY A 507 -3.68 1.66 -16.39
CA GLY A 507 -4.93 2.05 -15.73
C GLY A 507 -5.47 3.45 -16.05
N ALA A 508 -4.87 4.19 -16.99
CA ALA A 508 -5.38 5.51 -17.41
C ALA A 508 -6.79 5.44 -18.04
N ASP A 509 -7.12 4.31 -18.67
CA ASP A 509 -8.41 3.98 -19.26
C ASP A 509 -9.47 3.56 -18.22
N ALA A 510 -9.05 3.30 -16.98
CA ALA A 510 -9.85 2.70 -15.93
C ALA A 510 -10.01 3.62 -14.70
N VAL A 511 -10.08 4.94 -14.94
CA VAL A 511 -10.41 5.99 -13.98
C VAL A 511 -11.30 7.06 -14.64
N VAL A 512 -12.36 7.48 -13.94
CA VAL A 512 -13.30 8.49 -14.44
C VAL A 512 -13.95 9.26 -13.29
N GLU A 513 -14.41 10.48 -13.55
CA GLU A 513 -15.23 11.22 -12.59
C GLU A 513 -16.61 10.55 -12.43
N ARG A 514 -17.09 10.44 -11.20
CA ARG A 514 -18.42 9.89 -10.90
C ARG A 514 -19.50 10.82 -11.42
N THR A 515 -20.50 10.26 -12.10
CA THR A 515 -21.71 10.96 -12.50
C THR A 515 -22.87 10.75 -11.54
N GLU A 516 -22.78 9.70 -10.71
CA GLU A 516 -23.80 9.35 -9.71
C GLU A 516 -23.37 9.79 -8.30
N PRO A 517 -24.16 10.61 -7.59
CA PRO A 517 -23.84 11.08 -6.24
C PRO A 517 -24.26 10.04 -5.19
N PHE A 518 -23.81 8.79 -5.33
CA PHE A 518 -24.07 7.72 -4.36
C PHE A 518 -22.76 7.15 -3.83
N ASP A 519 -22.61 7.16 -2.50
CA ASP A 519 -21.50 6.53 -1.80
C ASP A 519 -22.06 5.85 -0.55
N PRO A 520 -22.16 4.51 -0.52
CA PRO A 520 -22.78 3.78 0.60
C PRO A 520 -21.94 3.80 1.88
N PHE A 521 -20.77 4.46 1.88
CA PHE A 521 -19.86 4.56 3.03
C PHE A 521 -19.57 6.03 3.41
N ALA A 522 -20.39 6.98 2.95
CA ALA A 522 -20.18 8.41 3.20
C ALA A 522 -20.21 8.80 4.68
N ASP A 523 -20.95 8.02 5.49
CA ASP A 523 -21.05 8.12 6.95
C ASP A 523 -20.02 7.20 7.65
#